data_AF-A0A1Q3X5V7-F1
#
_entry.id   AF-A0A1Q3X5V7-F1
#
_cell.length_a   1.000
_cell.length_b   1.000
_cell.length_c   1.000
_cell.angle_alpha   90.00
_cell.angle_beta   90.00
_cell.angle_gamma   90.00
#
_symmetry.space_group_name_H-M   'P 1'
#
loop_
_entity.id
_entity.type
_entity.pdbx_description
1 polymer ?
#
loop_
_entity_poly.entity_id
_entity_poly.type
_entity_poly.pdbx_seq_one_letter_code
_entity_poly.pdbx_strand_id
1 'polypeptide(L)'
;MADDAQNATWIERFKSKAPKFSTSYFDMYFNTNKVMYKPGRESENQFKMFGGGPAAENVVLTDLDAHKVSANKQVYDQKFHIDDSMRVLKWKILDEVRTIANYKCRKAVSIICDSVYVVAFYTEDITVSGGPEMFSGLPGMILELAVPRLYTTWVATKVELIPPKDSDFEMEEKGKEMNQGEMVGKLQESLKQWGKMASRNIWWCAL
;
A
#
# COMPACT_ATOMS: atom_id res chain seq x y z
N MET A 1 -19.90 -17.88 -28.50
CA MET A 1 -19.68 -16.93 -29.62
C MET A 1 -20.52 -15.65 -29.52
N ALA A 2 -21.58 -15.57 -28.71
CA ALA A 2 -22.34 -14.33 -28.50
C ALA A 2 -21.85 -13.46 -27.31
N ASP A 3 -21.14 -14.04 -26.34
CA ASP A 3 -20.63 -13.32 -25.15
C ASP A 3 -19.43 -12.42 -25.42
N ASP A 4 -18.53 -12.78 -26.35
CA ASP A 4 -17.30 -12.02 -26.59
C ASP A 4 -17.56 -10.67 -27.28
N ALA A 5 -18.61 -10.58 -28.09
CA ALA A 5 -18.96 -9.36 -28.84
C ALA A 5 -19.66 -8.30 -27.96
N GLN A 6 -20.52 -8.73 -27.03
CA GLN A 6 -21.07 -7.84 -25.99
C GLN A 6 -19.96 -7.44 -25.02
N ASN A 7 -19.01 -8.34 -24.74
CA ASN A 7 -17.89 -8.03 -23.88
C ASN A 7 -16.97 -6.93 -24.45
N ALA A 8 -16.69 -6.99 -25.75
CA ALA A 8 -15.88 -5.99 -26.44
C ALA A 8 -16.54 -4.60 -26.47
N THR A 9 -17.85 -4.52 -26.68
CA THR A 9 -18.57 -3.25 -26.80
C THR A 9 -18.74 -2.51 -25.47
N TRP A 10 -18.85 -3.23 -24.32
CA TRP A 10 -18.77 -2.56 -23.03
C TRP A 10 -17.33 -2.11 -22.74
N ILE A 11 -16.31 -2.95 -22.93
CA ILE A 11 -14.91 -2.60 -22.63
C ILE A 11 -14.49 -1.31 -23.35
N GLU A 12 -14.88 -1.15 -24.62
CA GLU A 12 -14.56 0.06 -25.39
C GLU A 12 -15.30 1.31 -24.88
N ARG A 13 -16.58 1.19 -24.51
CA ARG A 13 -17.34 2.29 -23.90
C ARG A 13 -16.88 2.64 -22.48
N PHE A 14 -16.31 1.66 -21.76
CA PHE A 14 -15.70 1.85 -20.44
C PHE A 14 -14.33 2.53 -20.56
N LYS A 15 -13.49 2.13 -21.52
CA LYS A 15 -12.19 2.76 -21.78
C LYS A 15 -12.31 4.24 -22.12
N SER A 16 -13.34 4.65 -22.86
CA SER A 16 -13.53 6.06 -23.26
C SER A 16 -14.00 6.97 -22.12
N LYS A 17 -14.50 6.40 -21.02
CA LYS A 17 -14.98 7.14 -19.83
C LYS A 17 -14.10 6.94 -18.59
N ALA A 18 -13.17 5.99 -18.62
CA ALA A 18 -12.29 5.71 -17.49
C ALA A 18 -11.30 6.88 -17.30
N PRO A 19 -11.16 7.42 -16.08
CA PRO A 19 -10.14 8.43 -15.81
C PRO A 19 -8.76 7.81 -16.04
N LYS A 20 -7.81 8.62 -16.52
CA LYS A 20 -6.42 8.18 -16.77
C LYS A 20 -5.72 7.70 -15.49
N PHE A 21 -6.16 8.18 -14.33
CA PHE A 21 -5.64 7.83 -13.01
C PHE A 21 -6.80 7.58 -12.05
N SER A 22 -6.62 6.61 -11.16
CA SER A 22 -7.49 6.41 -9.99
C SER A 22 -6.76 6.98 -8.77
N THR A 23 -7.41 7.88 -8.04
CA THR A 23 -6.83 8.52 -6.86
C THR A 23 -7.62 8.07 -5.63
N SER A 24 -6.90 7.56 -4.62
CA SER A 24 -7.41 7.29 -3.28
C SER A 24 -6.64 8.12 -2.27
N TYR A 25 -7.28 8.51 -1.18
CA TYR A 25 -6.64 9.22 -0.08
C TYR A 25 -6.49 8.29 1.12
N PHE A 26 -5.35 8.39 1.78
CA PHE A 26 -5.01 7.64 2.98
C PHE A 26 -4.49 8.60 4.03
N ASP A 27 -4.81 8.30 5.28
CA ASP A 27 -4.32 9.03 6.44
C ASP A 27 -3.28 8.16 7.17
N MET A 28 -2.20 8.80 7.60
CA MET A 28 -1.13 8.15 8.35
C MET A 28 -0.90 8.90 9.66
N TYR A 29 -1.04 8.19 10.77
CA TYR A 29 -0.81 8.66 12.12
C TYR A 29 0.47 8.04 12.64
N PHE A 30 1.28 8.81 13.35
CA PHE A 30 2.53 8.29 13.90
C PHE A 30 2.83 8.96 15.24
N ASN A 31 3.41 8.19 16.14
CA ASN A 31 4.10 8.70 17.32
C ASN A 31 5.52 8.11 17.33
N THR A 32 6.21 8.15 18.47
CA THR A 32 7.59 7.65 18.57
C THR A 32 7.71 6.13 18.39
N ASN A 33 6.63 5.37 18.65
CA ASN A 33 6.68 3.91 18.78
C ASN A 33 5.74 3.19 17.80
N LYS A 34 4.75 3.89 17.22
CA LYS A 34 3.70 3.30 16.40
C LYS A 34 3.41 4.15 15.17
N VAL A 35 3.04 3.46 14.08
CA VAL A 35 2.58 4.06 12.82
C VAL A 35 1.30 3.35 12.39
N MET A 36 0.23 4.12 12.14
CA MET A 36 -1.05 3.64 11.62
C MET A 36 -1.29 4.24 10.24
N TYR A 37 -1.51 3.40 9.24
CA TYR A 37 -1.89 3.76 7.88
C TYR A 37 -3.30 3.22 7.61
N LYS A 38 -4.23 4.08 7.19
CA LYS A 38 -5.62 3.68 6.91
C LYS A 38 -6.25 4.51 5.78
N PRO A 39 -7.31 4.01 5.13
CA PRO A 39 -8.05 4.80 4.14
C PRO A 39 -8.57 6.09 4.78
N GLY A 40 -8.39 7.19 4.06
CA GLY A 40 -8.82 8.52 4.48
C GLY A 40 -10.09 8.94 3.75
N ARG A 41 -10.19 10.24 3.41
CA ARG A 41 -11.35 10.79 2.69
C ARG A 41 -11.65 10.06 1.37
N GLU A 42 -12.92 9.94 1.03
CA GLU A 42 -13.31 9.39 -0.27
C GLU A 42 -12.89 10.31 -1.43
N SER A 43 -12.55 9.70 -2.55
CA SER A 43 -12.28 10.42 -3.79
C SER A 43 -13.57 10.63 -4.58
N GLU A 44 -13.79 11.83 -5.09
CA GLU A 44 -14.98 12.19 -5.88
C GLU A 44 -15.14 11.30 -7.14
N ASN A 45 -14.03 10.75 -7.66
CA ASN A 45 -13.99 9.87 -8.82
C ASN A 45 -13.56 8.44 -8.46
N GLN A 46 -14.23 7.81 -7.50
CA GLN A 46 -14.07 6.38 -7.24
C GLN A 46 -14.53 5.56 -8.46
N PHE A 47 -13.60 5.27 -9.37
CA PHE A 47 -13.84 4.32 -10.46
C PHE A 47 -13.80 2.89 -9.90
N LYS A 48 -14.92 2.42 -9.35
CA LYS A 48 -15.09 1.05 -8.84
C LYS A 48 -15.44 0.10 -9.97
N MET A 49 -14.44 -0.39 -10.69
CA MET A 49 -14.63 -1.56 -11.54
C MET A 49 -14.15 -2.80 -10.78
N PHE A 50 -15.05 -3.78 -10.58
CA PHE A 50 -14.77 -5.08 -9.94
C PHE A 50 -14.03 -4.99 -8.58
N GLY A 51 -14.77 -4.76 -7.49
CA GLY A 51 -14.26 -4.97 -6.13
C GLY A 51 -13.26 -3.94 -5.60
N GLY A 52 -12.98 -2.87 -6.36
CA GLY A 52 -12.00 -1.85 -5.98
C GLY A 52 -10.57 -2.23 -6.37
N GLY A 53 -9.69 -1.22 -6.47
CA GLY A 53 -8.28 -1.47 -6.73
C GLY A 53 -7.66 -2.27 -5.56
N PRO A 54 -6.70 -3.16 -5.82
CA PRO A 54 -6.01 -3.86 -4.74
C PRO A 54 -5.33 -2.84 -3.81
N ALA A 55 -5.41 -3.08 -2.50
CA ALA A 55 -4.96 -2.18 -1.42
C ALA A 55 -5.81 -0.93 -1.12
N ALA A 56 -6.98 -0.74 -1.75
CA ALA A 56 -7.83 0.44 -1.50
C ALA A 56 -8.36 0.53 -0.05
N GLU A 57 -8.49 -0.60 0.65
CA GLU A 57 -9.05 -0.68 2.00
C GLU A 57 -8.02 -1.16 3.05
N ASN A 58 -6.73 -1.12 2.71
CA ASN A 58 -5.70 -1.61 3.63
C ASN A 58 -5.61 -0.72 4.87
N VAL A 59 -5.62 -1.38 6.04
CA VAL A 59 -5.29 -0.76 7.32
C VAL A 59 -4.06 -1.46 7.86
N VAL A 60 -3.02 -0.71 8.22
CA VAL A 60 -1.74 -1.25 8.68
C VAL A 60 -1.33 -0.53 9.96
N LEU A 61 -1.16 -1.28 11.03
CA LEU A 61 -0.55 -0.84 12.28
C LEU A 61 0.85 -1.45 12.40
N THR A 62 1.85 -0.59 12.55
CA THR A 62 3.24 -0.99 12.78
C THR A 62 3.66 -0.55 14.18
N ASP A 63 4.13 -1.49 14.98
CA ASP A 63 4.78 -1.25 16.27
C ASP A 63 6.30 -1.33 16.08
N LEU A 64 6.94 -0.17 16.18
CA LEU A 64 8.37 0.02 15.91
C LEU A 64 9.25 -0.55 17.03
N ASP A 65 8.75 -0.58 18.28
CA ASP A 65 9.49 -1.10 19.43
C ASP A 65 9.45 -2.63 19.46
N ALA A 66 8.26 -3.19 19.19
CA ALA A 66 8.06 -4.64 19.15
C ALA A 66 8.51 -5.27 17.83
N HIS A 67 8.89 -4.47 16.83
CA HIS A 67 9.16 -4.90 15.46
C HIS A 67 8.04 -5.76 14.87
N LYS A 68 6.79 -5.36 15.10
CA LYS A 68 5.59 -6.12 14.74
C LYS A 68 4.69 -5.30 13.80
N VAL A 69 4.02 -5.99 12.87
CA VAL A 69 3.03 -5.40 11.98
C VAL A 69 1.74 -6.20 12.08
N SER A 70 0.63 -5.49 12.27
CA SER A 70 -0.72 -6.03 12.14
C SER A 70 -1.44 -5.29 11.01
N ALA A 71 -2.02 -6.00 10.05
CA ALA A 71 -2.65 -5.38 8.88
C ALA A 71 -3.94 -6.08 8.48
N ASN A 72 -4.99 -5.30 8.20
CA ASN A 72 -6.17 -5.81 7.50
C ASN A 72 -6.02 -5.54 6.01
N LYS A 73 -6.08 -6.59 5.21
CA LYS A 73 -6.07 -6.48 3.74
C LYS A 73 -7.31 -7.12 3.17
N GLN A 74 -7.92 -6.44 2.19
CA GLN A 74 -8.97 -7.00 1.37
C GLN A 74 -8.45 -7.27 -0.02
N VAL A 75 -8.58 -8.53 -0.45
CA VAL A 75 -8.20 -8.97 -1.79
C VAL A 75 -9.42 -9.64 -2.41
N TYR A 76 -10.00 -8.96 -3.40
CA TYR A 76 -11.33 -9.30 -3.95
C TYR A 76 -12.38 -9.33 -2.84
N ASP A 77 -13.09 -10.44 -2.67
CA ASP A 77 -14.13 -10.63 -1.64
C ASP A 77 -13.58 -11.26 -0.34
N GLN A 78 -12.27 -11.52 -0.27
CA GLN A 78 -11.63 -12.13 0.89
C GLN A 78 -10.94 -11.08 1.77
N LYS A 79 -11.21 -11.13 3.07
CA LYS A 79 -10.58 -10.29 4.10
C LYS A 79 -9.57 -11.11 4.89
N PHE A 80 -8.39 -10.55 5.07
CA PHE A 80 -7.27 -11.16 5.78
C PHE A 80 -6.84 -10.24 6.92
N HIS A 81 -6.66 -10.84 8.09
CA HIS A 81 -5.99 -10.19 9.20
C HIS A 81 -4.57 -10.75 9.25
N ILE A 82 -3.59 -9.88 9.06
CA ILE A 82 -2.18 -10.24 9.00
C ILE A 82 -1.56 -9.84 10.34
N ASP A 83 -0.88 -10.78 10.97
CA ASP A 83 -0.05 -10.53 12.15
C ASP A 83 1.32 -11.14 11.88
N ASP A 84 2.34 -10.28 11.77
CA ASP A 84 3.68 -10.69 11.35
C ASP A 84 4.76 -9.76 11.93
N SER A 85 6.01 -10.16 11.77
CA SER A 85 7.18 -9.33 12.03
C SER A 85 7.37 -8.24 10.98
N MET A 86 7.98 -7.12 11.38
CA MET A 86 8.38 -6.07 10.44
C MET A 86 9.37 -6.58 9.40
N ARG A 87 9.15 -6.20 8.14
CA ARG A 87 10.03 -6.58 7.04
C ARG A 87 11.32 -5.76 7.07
N VAL A 88 12.45 -6.44 6.99
CA VAL A 88 13.76 -5.78 6.88
C VAL A 88 14.07 -5.49 5.41
N LEU A 89 13.93 -4.23 5.02
CA LEU A 89 14.22 -3.77 3.65
C LEU A 89 15.66 -3.25 3.54
N LYS A 90 16.40 -3.73 2.53
CA LYS A 90 17.77 -3.28 2.25
C LYS A 90 17.76 -2.05 1.35
N TRP A 91 17.65 -0.88 1.96
CA TRP A 91 17.64 0.40 1.25
C TRP A 91 19.03 0.81 0.78
N LYS A 92 19.12 1.27 -0.48
CA LYS A 92 20.28 1.99 -1.01
C LYS A 92 19.91 3.47 -1.11
N ILE A 93 20.58 4.28 -0.30
CA ILE A 93 20.41 5.74 -0.28
C ILE A 93 21.15 6.35 -1.48
N LEU A 94 20.56 7.34 -2.13
CA LEU A 94 21.10 8.07 -3.26
C LEU A 94 21.15 9.58 -2.95
N ASP A 95 21.94 10.33 -3.70
CA ASP A 95 22.15 11.77 -3.47
C ASP A 95 21.05 12.68 -4.05
N GLU A 96 20.05 12.09 -4.70
CA GLU A 96 18.92 12.85 -5.25
C GLU A 96 18.01 13.33 -4.11
N VAL A 97 17.71 14.63 -4.11
CA VAL A 97 16.88 15.29 -3.10
C VAL A 97 15.71 15.99 -3.77
N ARG A 98 14.54 15.92 -3.16
CA ARG A 98 13.31 16.63 -3.57
C ARG A 98 12.58 17.17 -2.36
N THR A 99 11.77 18.21 -2.57
CA THR A 99 10.90 18.75 -1.51
C THR A 99 9.49 18.18 -1.66
N ILE A 100 8.98 17.54 -0.61
CA ILE A 100 7.66 16.88 -0.58
C ILE A 100 6.95 17.30 0.69
N ALA A 101 5.71 17.81 0.57
CA ALA A 101 4.93 18.35 1.68
C ALA A 101 5.74 19.35 2.57
N ASN A 102 6.60 20.15 1.95
CA ASN A 102 7.53 21.11 2.57
C ASN A 102 8.74 20.51 3.33
N TYR A 103 8.99 19.21 3.22
CA TYR A 103 10.16 18.54 3.80
C TYR A 103 11.21 18.23 2.75
N LYS A 104 12.48 18.40 3.11
CA LYS A 104 13.60 17.97 2.27
C LYS A 104 13.71 16.45 2.36
N CYS A 105 13.49 15.77 1.25
CA CYS A 105 13.46 14.32 1.18
C CYS A 105 14.60 13.79 0.31
N ARG A 106 15.28 12.75 0.77
CA ARG A 106 16.35 12.07 0.05
C ARG A 106 15.82 10.79 -0.59
N LYS A 107 16.30 10.48 -1.79
CA LYS A 107 15.93 9.27 -2.51
C LYS A 107 16.59 8.04 -1.90
N ALA A 108 15.82 6.98 -1.75
CA ALA A 108 16.28 5.64 -1.45
C ALA A 108 15.61 4.65 -2.40
N VAL A 109 16.30 3.55 -2.69
CA VAL A 109 15.80 2.50 -3.58
C VAL A 109 15.98 1.14 -2.94
N SER A 110 15.03 0.23 -3.16
CA SER A 110 15.08 -1.13 -2.64
C SER A 110 14.48 -2.10 -3.65
N ILE A 111 14.75 -3.38 -3.44
CA ILE A 111 14.14 -4.48 -4.20
C ILE A 111 13.37 -5.33 -3.20
N ILE A 112 12.07 -5.48 -3.42
CA ILE A 112 11.20 -6.36 -2.65
C ILE A 112 10.81 -7.57 -3.47
N CYS A 113 10.52 -8.66 -2.75
CA CYS A 113 10.09 -9.93 -3.33
C CYS A 113 10.92 -10.33 -4.58
N ASP A 114 12.23 -10.30 -4.40
CA ASP A 114 13.30 -10.71 -5.32
C ASP A 114 13.42 -9.91 -6.64
N SER A 115 12.43 -9.12 -7.03
CA SER A 115 12.40 -8.50 -8.37
C SER A 115 11.63 -7.19 -8.50
N VAL A 116 10.92 -6.75 -7.46
CA VAL A 116 10.10 -5.54 -7.52
C VAL A 116 10.94 -4.35 -7.06
N TYR A 117 11.30 -3.48 -8.01
CA TYR A 117 12.00 -2.24 -7.71
C TYR A 117 11.06 -1.23 -7.05
N VAL A 118 11.53 -0.63 -5.95
CA VAL A 118 10.81 0.36 -5.16
C VAL A 118 11.67 1.60 -5.01
N VAL A 119 11.07 2.77 -5.22
CA VAL A 119 11.71 4.07 -5.02
C VAL A 119 10.98 4.77 -3.88
N ALA A 120 11.72 5.24 -2.88
CA ALA A 120 11.19 6.01 -1.77
C ALA A 120 11.90 7.37 -1.69
N PHE A 121 11.19 8.40 -1.27
CA PHE A 121 11.77 9.65 -0.79
C PHE A 121 11.40 9.82 0.68
N TYR A 122 12.42 9.92 1.53
CA TYR A 122 12.26 10.00 2.98
C TYR A 122 12.89 11.26 3.55
N THR A 123 12.39 11.75 4.67
CA THR A 123 12.94 12.92 5.38
C THR A 123 13.48 12.53 6.76
N GLU A 124 14.65 13.05 7.11
CA GLU A 124 15.29 12.88 8.42
C GLU A 124 14.72 13.86 9.47
N ASP A 125 13.96 14.87 9.03
CA ASP A 125 13.32 15.87 9.91
C ASP A 125 12.23 15.22 10.80
N ILE A 126 11.62 14.14 10.31
CA ILE A 126 10.72 13.27 11.09
C ILE A 126 11.48 11.98 11.35
N THR A 127 12.02 11.84 12.56
CA THR A 127 12.94 10.76 12.94
C THR A 127 12.30 9.38 13.03
N VAL A 128 10.97 9.30 12.99
CA VAL A 128 10.20 8.06 13.05
C VAL A 128 10.38 7.29 11.73
N SER A 129 10.86 6.04 11.82
CA SER A 129 11.09 5.16 10.67
C SER A 129 9.78 4.53 10.16
N GLY A 130 8.90 5.36 9.61
CA GLY A 130 7.59 4.96 9.09
C GLY A 130 7.41 5.25 7.60
N GLY A 131 6.29 4.79 7.05
CA GLY A 131 5.92 5.01 5.66
C GLY A 131 4.53 4.46 5.32
N PRO A 132 4.05 4.69 4.08
CA PRO A 132 2.77 4.14 3.63
C PRO A 132 2.81 2.61 3.53
N GLU A 133 1.64 1.97 3.71
CA GLU A 133 1.50 0.51 3.77
C GLU A 133 2.43 -0.09 4.85
N MET A 134 3.28 -1.06 4.49
CA MET A 134 4.22 -1.74 5.40
C MET A 134 5.68 -1.29 5.18
N PHE A 135 5.91 -0.17 4.49
CA PHE A 135 7.26 0.29 4.16
C PHE A 135 7.88 1.09 5.31
N SER A 136 9.05 0.63 5.77
CA SER A 136 9.82 1.22 6.88
C SER A 136 11.31 0.90 6.74
N GLY A 137 12.13 1.30 7.72
CA GLY A 137 13.55 0.95 7.80
C GLY A 137 14.52 1.98 7.21
N LEU A 138 14.03 3.17 6.85
CA LEU A 138 14.87 4.34 6.54
C LEU A 138 15.08 5.19 7.81
N PRO A 139 16.15 5.99 7.92
CA PRO A 139 16.40 6.85 9.08
C PRO A 139 15.50 8.09 9.05
N GLY A 140 14.19 7.87 8.98
CA GLY A 140 13.15 8.89 8.94
C GLY A 140 11.91 8.43 8.19
N MET A 141 10.95 9.36 8.03
CA MET A 141 9.64 9.08 7.46
C MET A 141 9.64 9.08 5.93
N ILE A 142 9.05 8.07 5.32
CA ILE A 142 8.82 8.01 3.87
C ILE A 142 7.61 8.89 3.51
N LEU A 143 7.84 9.90 2.67
CA LEU A 143 6.79 10.83 2.22
C LEU A 143 6.37 10.59 0.76
N GLU A 144 7.19 9.92 -0.04
CA GLU A 144 6.79 9.42 -1.35
C GLU A 144 7.33 8.01 -1.55
N LEU A 145 6.49 7.16 -2.12
CA LEU A 145 6.81 5.78 -2.45
C LEU A 145 6.26 5.47 -3.83
N ALA A 146 7.11 5.01 -4.74
CA ALA A 146 6.73 4.59 -6.07
C ALA A 146 7.11 3.12 -6.29
N VAL A 147 6.14 2.34 -6.78
CA VAL A 147 6.35 0.96 -7.20
C VAL A 147 5.99 0.86 -8.68
N PRO A 148 6.95 1.10 -9.60
CA PRO A 148 6.69 1.18 -11.04
C PRO A 148 6.02 -0.05 -11.63
N ARG A 149 6.36 -1.25 -11.13
CA ARG A 149 5.75 -2.51 -11.59
C ARG A 149 4.24 -2.54 -11.37
N LEU A 150 3.76 -1.82 -10.36
CA LEU A 150 2.35 -1.76 -10.00
C LEU A 150 1.65 -0.52 -10.57
N TYR A 151 2.40 0.41 -11.18
CA TYR A 151 1.90 1.71 -11.62
C TYR A 151 1.29 2.53 -10.47
N THR A 152 1.85 2.38 -9.27
CA THR A 152 1.35 3.00 -8.04
C THR A 152 2.38 3.92 -7.44
N THR A 153 1.94 5.11 -7.06
CA THR A 153 2.74 6.08 -6.32
C THR A 153 1.91 6.62 -5.16
N TRP A 154 2.46 6.55 -3.96
CA TRP A 154 1.98 7.25 -2.78
C TRP A 154 2.77 8.53 -2.64
N VAL A 155 2.09 9.66 -2.43
CA VAL A 155 2.72 10.96 -2.23
C VAL A 155 2.01 11.67 -1.07
N ALA A 156 2.78 12.07 -0.06
CA ALA A 156 2.29 12.90 1.03
C ALA A 156 1.90 14.28 0.48
N THR A 157 0.65 14.67 0.70
CA THR A 157 0.12 15.97 0.26
C THR A 157 0.17 17.01 1.38
N LYS A 158 0.08 16.55 2.64
CA LYS A 158 0.09 17.38 3.85
C LYS A 158 0.68 16.57 5.00
N VAL A 159 1.43 17.24 5.87
CA VAL A 159 1.95 16.68 7.12
C VAL A 159 1.64 17.66 8.24
N GLU A 160 1.05 17.18 9.32
CA GLU A 160 0.71 17.97 10.51
C GLU A 160 1.28 17.31 11.75
N LEU A 161 1.99 18.08 12.58
CA LEU A 161 2.58 17.60 13.84
C LEU A 161 1.60 17.82 14.98
N ILE A 162 0.51 17.05 14.96
CA ILE A 162 -0.51 17.04 16.00
C ILE A 162 -0.34 15.75 16.79
N PRO A 163 -0.22 15.79 18.13
CA PRO A 163 -0.16 14.58 18.94
C PRO A 163 -1.38 13.69 18.67
N PRO A 164 -1.20 12.45 18.18
CA PRO A 164 -2.29 11.53 17.94
C PRO A 164 -2.87 11.02 19.27
N LYS A 165 -4.13 10.62 19.25
CA LYS A 165 -4.80 9.96 20.37
C LYS A 165 -4.54 8.46 20.31
N ASP A 166 -4.65 7.78 21.45
CA ASP A 166 -4.52 6.32 21.49
C ASP A 166 -5.54 5.63 20.57
N SER A 167 -6.74 6.19 20.47
CA SER A 167 -7.80 5.72 19.56
C SER A 167 -7.43 5.83 18.07
N ASP A 168 -6.46 6.66 17.70
CA ASP A 168 -5.99 6.76 16.30
C ASP A 168 -5.20 5.52 15.88
N PHE A 169 -4.71 4.72 16.84
CA PHE A 169 -3.95 3.49 16.64
C PHE A 169 -4.79 2.22 16.84
N GLU A 170 -6.11 2.35 17.04
CA GLU A 170 -7.00 1.20 17.16
C GLU A 170 -7.28 0.58 15.78
N MET A 171 -7.21 -0.74 15.71
CA MET A 171 -7.56 -1.52 14.54
C MET A 171 -8.42 -2.72 14.97
N GLU A 172 -9.55 -2.91 14.31
CA GLU A 172 -10.39 -4.10 14.48
C GLU A 172 -9.79 -5.27 13.70
N GLU A 173 -9.71 -6.46 14.29
CA GLU A 173 -9.27 -7.65 13.55
C GLU A 173 -10.34 -8.06 12.53
N LYS A 174 -10.02 -7.97 11.23
CA LYS A 174 -10.96 -8.26 10.15
C LYS A 174 -10.47 -9.40 9.27
N GLY A 175 -11.10 -10.56 9.44
CA GLY A 175 -10.85 -11.74 8.63
C GLY A 175 -10.10 -12.82 9.41
N LYS A 176 -9.50 -13.76 8.67
CA LYS A 176 -8.74 -14.85 9.27
C LYS A 176 -7.32 -14.39 9.57
N GLU A 177 -6.89 -14.54 10.82
CA GLU A 177 -5.51 -14.32 11.27
C GLU A 177 -4.54 -15.26 10.52
N MET A 178 -3.45 -14.69 10.01
CA MET A 178 -2.34 -15.41 9.36
C MET A 178 -1.11 -14.50 9.21
N ASN A 179 0.03 -15.06 8.85
CA ASN A 179 1.20 -14.27 8.45
C ASN A 179 1.14 -13.88 6.95
N GLN A 180 2.02 -12.97 6.54
CA GLN A 180 2.04 -12.48 5.15
C GLN A 180 2.36 -13.59 4.14
N GLY A 181 3.27 -14.51 4.48
CA GLY A 181 3.67 -15.61 3.60
C GLY A 181 2.52 -16.57 3.32
N GLU A 182 1.74 -16.90 4.36
CA GLU A 182 0.53 -17.71 4.27
C GLU A 182 -0.55 -17.05 3.43
N MET A 183 -0.77 -15.74 3.59
CA MET A 183 -1.70 -15.00 2.75
C MET A 183 -1.29 -15.09 1.27
N VAL A 184 -0.01 -14.83 0.96
CA VAL A 184 0.50 -14.92 -0.40
C VAL A 184 0.36 -16.34 -0.94
N GLY A 185 0.67 -17.38 -0.16
CA GLY A 185 0.49 -18.78 -0.55
C GLY A 185 -0.97 -19.12 -0.89
N LYS A 186 -1.92 -18.73 -0.03
CA LYS A 186 -3.37 -18.93 -0.26
C LYS A 186 -3.88 -18.18 -1.49
N LEU A 187 -3.38 -16.97 -1.71
CA LEU A 187 -3.68 -16.21 -2.91
C LEU A 187 -3.08 -16.91 -4.13
N GLN A 188 -1.84 -17.40 -4.11
CA GLN A 188 -1.28 -18.15 -5.23
C GLN A 188 -2.13 -19.37 -5.61
N GLU A 189 -2.61 -20.12 -4.62
CA GLU A 189 -3.50 -21.26 -4.82
C GLU A 189 -4.85 -20.86 -5.40
N SER A 190 -5.49 -19.83 -4.83
CA SER A 190 -6.78 -19.32 -5.30
C SER A 190 -6.67 -18.72 -6.71
N LEU A 191 -5.60 -17.97 -6.99
CA LEU A 191 -5.37 -17.31 -8.28
C LEU A 191 -5.00 -18.30 -9.39
N LYS A 192 -4.41 -19.47 -9.08
CA LYS A 192 -4.23 -20.55 -10.07
C LYS A 192 -5.57 -21.01 -10.65
N GLN A 193 -6.63 -20.99 -9.84
CA GLN A 193 -7.98 -21.35 -10.28
C GLN A 193 -8.60 -20.26 -11.18
N TRP A 194 -8.16 -19.00 -11.06
CA TRP A 194 -8.77 -17.83 -11.72
C TRP A 194 -8.01 -17.38 -13.00
N GLY A 195 -6.95 -18.09 -13.39
CA GLY A 195 -6.23 -17.87 -14.65
C GLY A 195 -5.15 -16.76 -14.63
N LYS A 196 -4.47 -16.55 -15.78
CA LYS A 196 -3.24 -15.74 -15.91
C LYS A 196 -3.36 -14.27 -15.44
N MET A 197 -4.56 -13.69 -15.46
CA MET A 197 -4.78 -12.28 -15.09
C MET A 197 -4.70 -12.08 -13.57
N ALA A 198 -5.13 -13.08 -12.79
CA ALA A 198 -5.18 -13.03 -11.34
C ALA A 198 -3.76 -13.17 -10.73
N SER A 199 -2.95 -14.09 -11.28
CA SER A 199 -1.55 -14.29 -10.87
C SER A 199 -0.67 -13.06 -11.08
N ARG A 200 -0.98 -12.19 -12.06
CA ARG A 200 -0.20 -10.97 -12.33
C ARG A 200 -0.34 -9.91 -11.23
N ASN A 201 -1.45 -9.94 -10.49
CA ASN A 201 -1.78 -8.93 -9.48
C ASN A 201 -1.34 -9.31 -8.07
N ILE A 202 -0.74 -10.49 -7.87
CA ILE A 202 -0.36 -10.96 -6.53
C ILE A 202 0.63 -10.02 -5.82
N TRP A 203 1.46 -9.32 -6.58
CA TRP A 203 2.42 -8.34 -6.07
C TRP A 203 1.73 -7.19 -5.33
N TRP A 204 0.52 -6.81 -5.72
CA TRP A 204 -0.26 -5.81 -5.00
C TRP A 204 -0.72 -6.28 -3.62
N CYS A 205 -0.93 -7.58 -3.45
CA CYS A 205 -1.36 -8.18 -2.19
C CYS A 205 -0.17 -8.39 -1.25
N ALA A 206 1.04 -8.42 -1.81
CA ALA A 206 2.29 -8.62 -1.10
C ALA A 206 2.96 -7.32 -0.63
N LEU A 207 2.46 -6.15 -1.06
CA LEU A 207 2.91 -4.86 -0.53
C LEU A 207 2.57 -4.69 0.94
#